data_AF-A0A8I1NH80-F1
#
_entry.id   AF-A0A8I1NH80-F1
#
_cell.length_a   1.000
_cell.length_b   1.000
_cell.length_c   1.000
_cell.angle_alpha   90.00
_cell.angle_beta   90.00
_cell.angle_gamma   90.00
#
_symmetry.space_group_name_H-M   'P 1'
#
loop_
_entity.id
_entity.type
_entity.pdbx_description
1 polymer ?
#
loop_
_entity_poly.entity_id
_entity_poly.type
_entity_poly.pdbx_seq_one_letter_code
_entity_poly.pdbx_strand_id
1 'polypeptide(L)'
;MAEQPLVDQGAWAQDEDKLKAVVLTGKGSDIDLPEDLRFLIAVRRMVLAREREPDAEFDCPAAMVLVPAAFFEASPDGLVRRPFLNSGNYRLTGQVHYLGVAATGRSRDYAGDDGALLDALAADHADILPTVIYLPKAGGHSKLSWFPFGVAQDDKVQTLPVAPEPPTPERIRHVIDAVYEHELKSPDQVGASFSLWKDPAKGWAAKNAEERVQYAVRLGLSGRFSPQCRIKAEQPDKDGRTDIEIIGDFDVAPGKQTNFAVLEMKVLRERGSTGVLRSPAQIDQHVRDGLEQASTYGDDRHFEERMLCCFDMRPTNTGAAAVFAAIKDDAETLKVHLCLWYLYRASDDYRKAQVAGKLTGG
;
A
#
# COMPACT_ATOMS: atom_id res chain seq x y z
N MET A 1 -39.35 41.69 18.58
CA MET A 1 -39.45 40.21 18.56
C MET A 1 -40.21 39.83 17.32
N ALA A 2 -39.50 39.38 16.28
CA ALA A 2 -40.10 38.86 15.07
C ALA A 2 -39.64 37.40 14.97
N GLU A 3 -40.59 36.48 15.10
CA GLU A 3 -40.40 35.05 14.85
C GLU A 3 -40.01 34.87 13.37
N GLN A 4 -38.87 34.23 13.14
CA GLN A 4 -38.52 33.71 11.83
C GLN A 4 -39.36 32.44 11.58
N PRO A 5 -40.01 32.30 10.41
CA PRO A 5 -40.72 31.08 10.07
C PRO A 5 -39.73 29.93 9.87
N LEU A 6 -40.06 28.78 10.46
CA LEU A 6 -39.38 27.50 10.22
C LEU A 6 -39.28 27.27 8.70
N VAL A 7 -38.05 27.15 8.22
CA VAL A 7 -37.78 26.62 6.89
C VAL A 7 -38.23 25.17 6.88
N ASP A 8 -39.24 24.89 6.07
CA ASP A 8 -39.75 23.56 5.77
C ASP A 8 -38.63 22.67 5.23
N GLN A 9 -38.03 21.86 6.12
CA GLN A 9 -37.08 20.82 5.76
C GLN A 9 -37.86 19.60 5.24
N GLY A 10 -38.52 19.76 4.09
CA GLY A 10 -39.20 18.66 3.40
C GLY A 10 -38.25 17.50 3.10
N ALA A 11 -38.78 16.27 3.10
CA ALA A 11 -38.21 14.96 2.69
C ALA A 11 -36.80 14.54 3.17
N TRP A 12 -35.98 15.44 3.73
CA TRP A 12 -34.57 15.24 4.04
C TRP A 12 -34.27 15.27 5.54
N ALA A 13 -35.25 15.63 6.38
CA ALA A 13 -35.09 15.60 7.84
C ALA A 13 -34.85 14.17 8.40
N GLN A 14 -35.37 13.14 7.73
CA GLN A 14 -35.13 11.74 8.10
C GLN A 14 -33.78 11.20 7.61
N ASP A 15 -33.11 11.91 6.70
CA ASP A 15 -31.79 11.54 6.22
C ASP A 15 -30.68 12.17 7.07
N GLU A 16 -30.97 13.16 7.91
CA GLU A 16 -29.94 13.82 8.74
C GLU A 16 -29.44 12.92 9.88
N ASP A 17 -30.33 12.12 10.50
CA ASP A 17 -29.94 11.13 11.51
C ASP A 17 -29.35 9.87 10.86
N LYS A 18 -29.76 9.53 9.63
CA LYS A 18 -29.04 8.53 8.82
C LYS A 18 -27.67 9.02 8.40
N LEU A 19 -27.48 10.31 8.10
CA LEU A 19 -26.17 10.89 7.78
C LEU A 19 -25.26 11.00 9.00
N LYS A 20 -25.80 11.12 10.22
CA LYS A 20 -25.04 11.03 11.49
C LYS A 20 -24.65 9.58 11.84
N ALA A 21 -25.44 8.59 11.41
CA ALA A 21 -25.15 7.16 11.59
C ALA A 21 -24.36 6.54 10.42
N VAL A 22 -24.37 7.19 9.25
CA VAL A 22 -23.49 6.91 8.14
C VAL A 22 -22.14 7.48 8.50
N VAL A 23 -21.31 6.64 9.12
CA VAL A 23 -19.88 6.71 8.80
C VAL A 23 -19.82 6.61 7.29
N LEU A 24 -19.57 7.73 6.60
CA LEU A 24 -19.33 7.76 5.16
C LEU A 24 -18.34 6.64 4.83
N THR A 25 -18.82 5.50 4.36
CA THR A 25 -18.01 4.38 3.85
C THR A 25 -17.54 4.68 2.43
N GLY A 26 -17.24 5.96 2.17
CA GLY A 26 -16.25 6.43 1.21
C GLY A 26 -15.03 6.98 1.96
N LYS A 27 -14.53 6.26 2.98
CA LYS A 27 -13.28 6.65 3.66
C LYS A 27 -12.13 6.46 2.69
N GLY A 28 -11.28 7.47 2.53
CA GLY A 28 -10.03 7.36 1.79
C GLY A 28 -9.33 6.05 2.14
N SER A 29 -9.15 5.17 1.16
CA SER A 29 -8.55 3.84 1.32
C SER A 29 -7.11 3.88 1.84
N ASP A 30 -6.60 5.07 2.06
CA ASP A 30 -5.26 5.43 2.47
C ASP A 30 -5.21 6.18 3.82
N ILE A 31 -6.33 6.50 4.46
CA ILE A 31 -6.35 7.36 5.68
C ILE A 31 -5.57 6.75 6.85
N ASP A 32 -5.54 5.42 6.92
CA ASP A 32 -4.84 4.62 7.92
C ASP A 32 -3.39 4.29 7.53
N LEU A 33 -2.93 4.74 6.37
CA LEU A 33 -1.54 4.57 5.93
C LEU A 33 -0.61 5.63 6.57
N PRO A 34 0.69 5.33 6.71
CA PRO A 34 1.70 6.30 7.13
C PRO A 34 1.69 7.55 6.25
N GLU A 35 2.01 8.70 6.85
CA GLU A 35 1.96 10.02 6.20
C GLU A 35 2.76 10.08 4.90
N ASP A 36 4.01 9.61 4.93
CA ASP A 36 4.91 9.60 3.76
C ASP A 36 4.31 8.81 2.60
N LEU A 37 3.66 7.68 2.89
CA LEU A 37 3.04 6.86 1.86
C LEU A 37 1.81 7.56 1.27
N ARG A 38 0.98 8.17 2.12
CA ARG A 38 -0.18 8.96 1.66
C ARG A 38 0.27 10.12 0.78
N PHE A 39 1.35 10.80 1.16
CA PHE A 39 1.96 11.86 0.38
C PHE A 39 2.44 11.36 -0.99
N LEU A 40 3.18 10.24 -1.04
CA LEU A 40 3.64 9.63 -2.29
C LEU A 40 2.47 9.24 -3.21
N ILE A 41 1.41 8.67 -2.66
CA ILE A 41 0.20 8.30 -3.42
C ILE A 41 -0.47 9.56 -3.99
N ALA A 42 -0.58 10.62 -3.19
CA ALA A 42 -1.16 11.88 -3.61
C ALA A 42 -0.34 12.57 -4.71
N VAL A 43 0.99 12.59 -4.58
CA VAL A 43 1.91 13.12 -5.61
C VAL A 43 1.82 12.31 -6.91
N ARG A 44 1.85 10.97 -6.84
CA ARG A 44 1.65 10.12 -8.02
C ARG A 44 0.33 10.40 -8.71
N ARG A 45 -0.77 10.50 -7.94
CA ARG A 45 -2.10 10.81 -8.47
C ARG A 45 -2.12 12.17 -9.17
N MET A 46 -1.51 13.18 -8.56
CA MET A 46 -1.38 14.52 -9.10
C MET A 46 -0.61 14.52 -10.43
N VAL A 47 0.54 13.84 -10.48
CA VAL A 47 1.36 13.73 -11.70
C VAL A 47 0.62 12.98 -12.79
N LEU A 48 0.02 11.83 -12.47
CA LEU A 48 -0.78 11.05 -13.43
C LEU A 48 -1.97 11.82 -13.97
N ALA A 49 -2.65 12.60 -13.12
CA ALA A 49 -3.73 13.46 -13.56
C ALA A 49 -3.19 14.52 -14.54
N ARG A 50 -2.04 15.14 -14.23
CA ARG A 50 -1.42 16.12 -15.14
C ARG A 50 -1.01 15.51 -16.47
N GLU A 51 -0.35 14.35 -16.48
CA GLU A 51 0.12 13.70 -17.72
C GLU A 51 -1.00 13.24 -18.66
N ARG A 52 -2.23 13.11 -18.15
CA ARG A 52 -3.42 12.78 -18.95
C ARG A 52 -4.04 14.00 -19.63
N GLU A 53 -3.68 15.22 -19.22
CA GLU A 53 -4.19 16.42 -19.84
C GLU A 53 -3.58 16.64 -21.24
N PRO A 54 -4.36 17.11 -22.23
CA PRO A 54 -3.85 17.33 -23.59
C PRO A 54 -2.72 18.34 -23.68
N ASP A 55 -2.64 19.26 -22.73
CA ASP A 55 -1.64 20.33 -22.66
C ASP A 55 -0.50 20.02 -21.67
N ALA A 56 -0.36 18.76 -21.24
CA ALA A 56 0.68 18.31 -20.34
C ALA A 56 2.08 18.66 -20.86
N GLU A 57 2.86 19.27 -19.99
CA GLU A 57 4.22 19.70 -20.25
C GLU A 57 5.26 18.68 -19.76
N PHE A 58 6.36 18.55 -20.51
CA PHE A 58 7.43 17.59 -20.23
C PHE A 58 8.83 18.18 -20.38
N ASP A 59 8.96 19.47 -20.09
CA ASP A 59 10.11 20.31 -20.44
C ASP A 59 11.15 20.43 -19.32
N CYS A 60 10.74 20.43 -18.06
CA CYS A 60 11.65 20.62 -16.92
C CYS A 60 11.21 19.87 -15.65
N PRO A 61 12.15 19.55 -14.73
CA PRO A 61 11.80 18.91 -13.47
C PRO A 61 10.85 19.73 -12.59
N ALA A 62 10.27 19.05 -11.61
CA ALA A 62 9.50 19.68 -10.53
C ALA A 62 9.84 19.04 -9.18
N ALA A 63 9.71 19.79 -8.10
CA ALA A 63 9.82 19.27 -6.74
C ALA A 63 8.48 19.35 -6.03
N MET A 64 8.09 18.26 -5.35
CA MET A 64 6.96 18.18 -4.46
C MET A 64 7.48 17.93 -3.04
N VAL A 65 7.48 18.96 -2.21
CA VAL A 65 8.02 18.95 -0.85
C VAL A 65 6.87 18.77 0.14
N LEU A 66 6.98 17.76 1.00
CA LEU A 66 6.07 17.61 2.13
C LEU A 66 6.47 18.59 3.22
N VAL A 67 5.59 19.54 3.54
CA VAL A 67 5.84 20.58 4.54
C VAL A 67 4.83 20.54 5.69
N PRO A 68 5.26 20.82 6.93
CA PRO A 68 4.35 20.96 8.06
C PRO A 68 3.53 22.25 7.93
N ALA A 69 2.42 22.34 8.67
CA ALA A 69 1.56 23.52 8.67
C ALA A 69 2.32 24.82 9.02
N ALA A 70 3.28 24.74 9.95
CA ALA A 70 4.14 25.86 10.36
C ALA A 70 4.97 26.46 9.22
N PHE A 71 5.28 25.69 8.17
CA PHE A 71 5.98 26.21 6.99
C PHE A 71 5.17 27.29 6.28
N PHE A 72 3.85 27.14 6.22
CA PHE A 72 2.97 28.12 5.58
C PHE A 72 2.76 29.38 6.41
N GLU A 73 2.98 29.31 7.73
CA GLU A 73 2.91 30.45 8.66
C GLU A 73 4.14 31.33 8.52
N ALA A 74 5.32 30.71 8.36
CA ALA A 74 6.58 31.40 8.06
C ALA A 74 6.54 32.22 6.76
N SER A 75 5.54 31.98 5.91
CA SER A 75 5.19 32.75 4.71
C SER A 75 6.38 33.08 3.79
N PRO A 76 7.03 32.08 3.17
CA PRO A 76 8.00 32.36 2.12
C PRO A 76 7.35 33.23 1.03
N ASP A 77 8.03 34.32 0.66
CA ASP A 77 7.54 35.27 -0.33
C ASP A 77 7.35 34.62 -1.71
N GLY A 78 6.38 35.10 -2.49
CA GLY A 78 6.18 34.66 -3.88
C GLY A 78 5.46 33.31 -4.06
N LEU A 79 5.03 32.65 -2.97
CA LEU A 79 4.26 31.41 -3.05
C LEU A 79 2.81 31.64 -3.49
N VAL A 80 2.39 30.98 -4.57
CA VAL A 80 1.02 31.01 -5.08
C VAL A 80 0.22 29.84 -4.53
N ARG A 81 -0.95 30.11 -3.93
CA ARG A 81 -1.83 29.05 -3.40
C ARG A 81 -2.46 28.22 -4.52
N ARG A 82 -2.33 26.89 -4.44
CA ARG A 82 -2.87 25.89 -5.38
C ARG A 82 -3.73 24.87 -4.64
N PRO A 83 -4.99 25.21 -4.30
CA PRO A 83 -5.83 24.33 -3.48
C PRO A 83 -6.28 23.04 -4.19
N PHE A 84 -6.28 23.03 -5.52
CA PHE A 84 -6.70 21.89 -6.34
C PHE A 84 -5.56 21.37 -7.24
N LEU A 85 -4.32 21.47 -6.79
CA LEU A 85 -3.14 21.01 -7.54
C LEU A 85 -3.26 19.53 -7.92
N ASN A 86 -3.81 18.72 -7.00
CA ASN A 86 -4.10 17.30 -7.16
C ASN A 86 -5.08 16.94 -8.29
N SER A 87 -5.73 17.92 -8.94
CA SER A 87 -6.67 17.69 -10.05
C SER A 87 -5.99 17.54 -11.41
N GLY A 88 -4.69 17.83 -11.54
CA GLY A 88 -3.97 17.80 -12.82
C GLY A 88 -4.16 19.04 -13.70
N ASN A 89 -5.03 19.99 -13.31
CA ASN A 89 -5.34 21.20 -14.09
C ASN A 89 -4.27 22.31 -14.02
N TYR A 90 -3.23 22.12 -13.23
CA TYR A 90 -2.17 23.11 -13.07
C TYR A 90 -0.86 22.52 -13.58
N ARG A 91 -0.07 23.36 -14.24
CA ARG A 91 1.33 23.06 -14.58
C ARG A 91 2.07 22.55 -13.33
N LEU A 92 2.86 21.50 -13.52
CA LEU A 92 3.78 20.97 -12.52
C LEU A 92 5.23 21.31 -12.84
N THR A 93 5.64 21.26 -14.11
CA THR A 93 7.07 21.46 -14.45
C THR A 93 7.55 22.88 -14.16
N GLY A 94 8.84 23.00 -13.84
CA GLY A 94 9.48 24.29 -13.60
C GLY A 94 9.04 24.91 -12.28
N GLN A 95 8.49 24.11 -11.37
CA GLN A 95 7.96 24.58 -10.10
C GLN A 95 8.50 23.78 -8.91
N VAL A 96 8.57 24.49 -7.79
CA VAL A 96 8.63 23.88 -6.45
C VAL A 96 7.26 23.99 -5.83
N HIS A 97 6.70 22.84 -5.45
CA HIS A 97 5.40 22.72 -4.81
C HIS A 97 5.60 22.33 -3.34
N TYR A 98 5.16 23.20 -2.43
CA TYR A 98 5.14 22.98 -0.99
C TYR A 98 3.76 22.50 -0.58
N LEU A 99 3.67 21.26 -0.13
CA LEU A 99 2.42 20.51 -0.04
C LEU A 99 2.22 19.91 1.35
N GLY A 100 0.96 19.84 1.78
CA GLY A 100 0.57 18.90 2.83
C GLY A 100 0.36 17.48 2.27
N VAL A 101 0.05 16.54 3.17
CA VAL A 101 -0.15 15.10 2.88
C VAL A 101 -1.09 14.82 1.70
N ALA A 102 -2.13 15.65 1.51
CA ALA A 102 -3.12 15.49 0.44
C ALA A 102 -2.67 16.06 -0.93
N ALA A 103 -1.39 16.41 -1.09
CA ALA A 103 -0.84 17.10 -2.26
C ALA A 103 -1.57 18.42 -2.61
N THR A 104 -1.98 19.16 -1.58
CA THR A 104 -2.53 20.52 -1.69
C THR A 104 -1.59 21.50 -1.02
N GLY A 105 -1.39 22.67 -1.59
CA GLY A 105 -0.48 23.63 -0.96
C GLY A 105 -0.21 24.89 -1.77
N ARG A 106 1.06 25.28 -1.83
CA ARG A 106 1.51 26.48 -2.55
C ARG A 106 2.65 26.12 -3.50
N SER A 107 2.87 26.94 -4.52
CA SER A 107 3.89 26.68 -5.54
C SER A 107 4.57 27.96 -5.97
N ARG A 108 5.81 27.85 -6.42
CA ARG A 108 6.55 28.92 -7.08
C ARG A 108 7.31 28.39 -8.28
N ASP A 109 7.53 29.27 -9.24
CA ASP A 109 8.41 28.96 -10.37
C ASP A 109 9.87 29.03 -9.93
N TYR A 110 10.72 28.21 -10.54
CA TYR A 110 12.16 28.37 -10.54
C TYR A 110 12.66 28.53 -11.97
N ALA A 111 13.82 29.16 -12.15
CA ALA A 111 14.43 29.37 -13.46
C ALA A 111 15.83 28.76 -13.48
N GLY A 112 16.08 27.86 -14.43
CA GLY A 112 17.38 27.22 -14.61
C GLY A 112 17.27 25.72 -14.84
N ASP A 113 18.38 25.02 -14.61
CA ASP A 113 18.50 23.58 -14.74
C ASP A 113 18.21 22.84 -13.41
N ASP A 114 18.56 21.56 -13.35
CA ASP A 114 18.41 20.72 -12.16
C ASP A 114 19.14 21.31 -10.94
N GLY A 115 20.28 21.98 -11.14
CA GLY A 115 21.02 22.65 -10.07
C GLY A 115 20.22 23.82 -9.49
N ALA A 116 19.59 24.62 -10.35
CA ALA A 116 18.72 25.72 -9.93
C ALA A 116 17.49 25.25 -9.12
N LEU A 117 16.98 24.05 -9.39
CA LEU A 117 15.91 23.45 -8.59
C LEU A 117 16.40 23.14 -7.17
N LEU A 118 17.59 22.54 -7.03
CA LEU A 118 18.17 22.21 -5.73
C LEU A 118 18.50 23.49 -4.94
N ASP A 119 19.05 24.51 -5.60
CA ASP A 119 19.32 25.81 -5.00
C ASP A 119 18.02 26.48 -4.52
N ALA A 120 16.92 26.35 -5.26
CA ALA A 120 15.61 26.86 -4.87
C ALA A 120 15.07 26.18 -3.60
N LEU A 121 15.29 24.87 -3.45
CA LEU A 121 14.91 24.13 -2.25
C LEU A 121 15.75 24.55 -1.04
N ALA A 122 17.06 24.70 -1.21
CA ALA A 122 17.97 25.14 -0.15
C ALA A 122 17.67 26.57 0.32
N ALA A 123 17.35 27.48 -0.62
CA ALA A 123 16.97 28.86 -0.31
C ALA A 123 15.72 28.95 0.60
N ASP A 124 14.80 28.00 0.46
CA ASP A 124 13.56 27.93 1.26
C ASP A 124 13.72 27.01 2.50
N HIS A 125 14.93 26.53 2.80
CA HIS A 125 15.24 25.56 3.85
C HIS A 125 14.42 24.26 3.75
N ALA A 126 14.08 23.89 2.52
CA ALA A 126 13.26 22.73 2.20
C ALA A 126 14.08 21.53 1.71
N ASP A 127 15.39 21.71 1.51
CA ASP A 127 16.34 20.69 1.08
C ASP A 127 16.50 19.53 2.05
N ILE A 128 16.12 19.73 3.32
CA ILE A 128 16.11 18.72 4.39
C ILE A 128 14.72 18.09 4.63
N LEU A 129 13.70 18.51 3.86
CA LEU A 129 12.33 18.03 4.02
C LEU A 129 12.01 16.90 3.03
N PRO A 130 11.14 15.94 3.38
CA PRO A 130 10.80 14.84 2.49
C PRO A 130 10.30 15.36 1.13
N THR A 131 10.96 14.95 0.05
CA THR A 131 10.78 15.57 -1.28
C THR A 131 10.65 14.51 -2.37
N VAL A 132 9.66 14.66 -3.24
CA VAL A 132 9.59 13.93 -4.52
C VAL A 132 10.09 14.83 -5.64
N ILE A 133 11.08 14.39 -6.39
CA ILE A 133 11.48 15.02 -7.65
C ILE A 133 10.77 14.31 -8.80
N TYR A 134 9.97 15.07 -9.55
CA TYR A 134 9.36 14.63 -10.79
C TYR A 134 10.28 14.96 -11.96
N LEU A 135 10.65 13.92 -12.70
CA LEU A 135 11.42 14.00 -13.92
C LEU A 135 10.49 13.65 -15.09
N PRO A 136 9.88 14.66 -15.75
CA PRO A 136 8.96 14.40 -16.83
C PRO A 136 9.66 13.80 -18.05
N LYS A 137 8.97 12.90 -18.73
CA LYS A 137 9.38 12.41 -20.04
C LYS A 137 8.16 12.00 -20.87
N ALA A 138 8.01 12.65 -22.02
CA ALA A 138 6.95 12.35 -22.98
C ALA A 138 6.92 10.85 -23.35
N GLY A 139 5.72 10.34 -23.64
CA GLY A 139 5.50 8.92 -23.97
C GLY A 139 5.37 8.00 -22.75
N GLY A 140 5.07 8.53 -21.57
CA GLY A 140 4.79 7.73 -20.37
C GLY A 140 6.03 7.18 -19.66
N HIS A 141 7.18 7.81 -19.88
CA HIS A 141 8.46 7.36 -19.32
C HIS A 141 8.96 8.23 -18.16
N SER A 142 8.10 9.10 -17.63
CA SER A 142 8.42 9.95 -16.50
C SER A 142 8.75 9.16 -15.25
N LYS A 143 9.56 9.75 -14.37
CA LYS A 143 10.01 9.13 -13.13
C LYS A 143 9.75 10.02 -11.93
N LEU A 144 9.60 9.39 -10.77
CA LEU A 144 9.58 10.05 -9.47
C LEU A 144 10.76 9.55 -8.65
N SER A 145 11.53 10.46 -8.10
CA SER A 145 12.60 10.16 -7.15
C SER A 145 12.18 10.65 -5.77
N TRP A 146 12.02 9.73 -4.83
CA TRP A 146 11.64 10.01 -3.45
C TRP A 146 12.87 10.15 -2.55
N PHE A 147 12.98 11.30 -1.89
CA PHE A 147 14.00 11.64 -0.92
C PHE A 147 13.34 11.77 0.46
N PRO A 148 13.24 10.68 1.24
CA PRO A 148 12.51 10.68 2.52
C PRO A 148 13.11 11.62 3.57
N PHE A 149 14.40 11.95 3.47
CA PHE A 149 15.11 12.82 4.41
C PHE A 149 15.57 14.14 3.77
N GLY A 150 14.97 14.50 2.63
CA GLY A 150 15.35 15.65 1.82
C GLY A 150 16.46 15.39 0.82
N VAL A 151 16.54 16.27 -0.17
CA VAL A 151 17.49 16.17 -1.30
C VAL A 151 18.94 16.41 -0.87
N ALA A 152 19.17 17.00 0.31
CA ALA A 152 20.51 17.14 0.90
C ALA A 152 21.09 15.78 1.40
N GLN A 153 20.24 14.77 1.61
CA GLN A 153 20.63 13.40 1.99
C GLN A 153 20.30 12.44 0.84
N ASP A 154 21.15 12.44 -0.19
CA ASP A 154 20.92 11.70 -1.45
C ASP A 154 21.28 10.21 -1.39
N ASP A 155 21.79 9.72 -0.26
CA ASP A 155 22.18 8.33 -0.05
C ASP A 155 20.98 7.36 0.03
N LYS A 156 19.77 7.86 0.29
CA LYS A 156 18.54 7.08 0.52
C LYS A 156 17.41 7.39 -0.46
N VAL A 157 17.76 7.63 -1.72
CA VAL A 157 16.78 7.88 -2.78
C VAL A 157 16.06 6.61 -3.24
N GLN A 158 14.75 6.71 -3.49
CA GLN A 158 13.96 5.63 -4.10
C GLN A 158 13.36 6.10 -5.43
N THR A 159 13.57 5.35 -6.51
CA THR A 159 12.92 5.65 -7.80
C THR A 159 11.61 4.88 -7.95
N LEU A 160 10.55 5.59 -8.32
CA LEU A 160 9.20 5.10 -8.46
C LEU A 160 8.69 5.41 -9.87
N PRO A 161 7.98 4.48 -10.55
CA PRO A 161 7.30 4.80 -11.78
C PRO A 161 6.11 5.73 -11.51
N VAL A 162 5.80 6.62 -12.46
CA VAL A 162 4.60 7.46 -12.41
C VAL A 162 3.34 6.60 -12.60
N ALA A 163 3.30 5.79 -13.65
CA ALA A 163 2.24 4.82 -13.90
C ALA A 163 2.69 3.41 -13.45
N PRO A 164 2.18 2.84 -12.35
CA PRO A 164 2.30 1.42 -12.08
C PRO A 164 1.66 0.60 -13.21
N GLU A 165 2.23 -0.56 -13.51
CA GLU A 165 1.60 -1.52 -14.43
C GLU A 165 0.45 -2.29 -13.71
N PRO A 166 -0.42 -3.03 -14.42
CA PRO A 166 -1.51 -3.81 -13.82
C PRO A 166 -1.06 -4.91 -12.85
N PRO A 167 -1.80 -5.19 -11.76
CA PRO A 167 -1.40 -6.12 -10.70
C PRO A 167 -1.62 -7.59 -11.10
N THR A 168 -0.74 -8.18 -11.91
CA THR A 168 -0.77 -9.62 -12.20
C THR A 168 -0.40 -10.45 -10.96
N PRO A 169 -0.75 -11.75 -10.90
CA PRO A 169 -0.37 -12.62 -9.79
C PRO A 169 1.13 -12.61 -9.47
N GLU A 170 1.99 -12.58 -10.49
CA GLU A 170 3.45 -12.56 -10.34
C GLU A 170 3.91 -11.26 -9.71
N ARG A 171 3.32 -10.13 -10.12
CA ARG A 171 3.67 -8.80 -9.57
C ARG A 171 3.15 -8.64 -8.15
N ILE A 172 1.95 -9.12 -7.85
CA ILE A 172 1.42 -9.18 -6.49
C ILE A 172 2.36 -10.00 -5.60
N ARG A 173 2.70 -11.22 -6.03
CA ARG A 173 3.63 -12.09 -5.32
C ARG A 173 4.98 -11.42 -5.10
N HIS A 174 5.54 -10.75 -6.12
CA HIS A 174 6.82 -10.06 -6.00
C HIS A 174 6.80 -8.94 -4.95
N VAL A 175 5.68 -8.22 -4.83
CA VAL A 175 5.51 -7.22 -3.76
C VAL A 175 5.47 -7.89 -2.39
N ILE A 176 4.75 -9.01 -2.26
CA ILE A 176 4.70 -9.76 -0.99
C ILE A 176 6.06 -10.34 -0.64
N ASP A 177 6.82 -10.85 -1.63
CA ASP A 177 8.19 -11.33 -1.45
C ASP A 177 9.08 -10.22 -0.89
N ALA A 178 9.00 -9.00 -1.43
CA ALA A 178 9.74 -7.85 -0.92
C ALA A 178 9.34 -7.49 0.52
N VAL A 179 8.04 -7.41 0.82
CA VAL A 179 7.55 -7.19 2.20
C VAL A 179 8.04 -8.29 3.13
N TYR A 180 7.99 -9.55 2.70
CA TYR A 180 8.46 -10.67 3.49
C TYR A 180 9.95 -10.54 3.81
N GLU A 181 10.81 -10.35 2.80
CA GLU A 181 12.27 -10.26 2.97
C GLU A 181 12.72 -9.10 3.86
N HIS A 182 12.00 -7.98 3.82
CA HIS A 182 12.37 -6.77 4.56
C HIS A 182 11.69 -6.67 5.94
N GLU A 183 10.46 -7.13 6.09
CA GLU A 183 9.60 -6.78 7.23
C GLU A 183 9.04 -7.97 8.01
N LEU A 184 9.09 -9.21 7.50
CA LEU A 184 8.39 -10.35 8.16
C LEU A 184 9.28 -11.56 8.42
N LYS A 185 10.32 -11.77 7.61
CA LYS A 185 11.06 -13.03 7.51
C LYS A 185 11.76 -13.46 8.80
N SER A 186 12.38 -12.55 9.54
CA SER A 186 12.94 -12.83 10.86
C SER A 186 12.56 -11.76 11.90
N PRO A 187 12.55 -12.09 13.21
CA PRO A 187 12.09 -11.16 14.23
C PRO A 187 12.99 -9.94 14.42
N ASP A 188 14.29 -10.06 14.14
CA ASP A 188 15.24 -8.96 14.34
C ASP A 188 15.08 -7.84 13.30
N GLN A 189 14.34 -8.10 12.22
CA GLN A 189 14.00 -7.11 11.20
C GLN A 189 12.76 -6.29 11.56
N VAL A 190 12.05 -6.67 12.64
CA VAL A 190 10.75 -6.11 12.97
C VAL A 190 10.82 -5.35 14.30
N GLY A 191 10.40 -4.09 14.31
CA GLY A 191 10.28 -3.34 15.55
C GLY A 191 9.43 -4.08 16.59
N ALA A 192 9.78 -3.97 17.88
CA ALA A 192 9.14 -4.77 18.95
C ALA A 192 7.60 -4.66 18.98
N SER A 193 7.05 -3.52 18.57
CA SER A 193 5.60 -3.28 18.45
C SER A 193 4.91 -4.12 17.37
N PHE A 194 5.66 -4.55 16.34
CA PHE A 194 5.15 -5.28 15.18
C PHE A 194 5.55 -6.78 15.15
N SER A 195 6.28 -7.27 16.17
CA SER A 195 6.74 -8.67 16.25
C SER A 195 5.63 -9.69 16.01
N LEU A 196 5.82 -10.64 15.08
CA LEU A 196 4.85 -11.71 14.86
C LEU A 196 4.82 -12.74 16.00
N TRP A 197 5.81 -12.71 16.89
CA TRP A 197 6.00 -13.68 17.96
C TRP A 197 5.70 -13.09 19.33
N LYS A 198 4.95 -13.83 20.16
CA LYS A 198 4.76 -13.52 21.59
C LYS A 198 5.92 -14.09 22.42
N ASP A 199 6.33 -15.31 22.11
CA ASP A 199 7.47 -15.99 22.74
C ASP A 199 8.16 -16.83 21.66
N PRO A 200 9.18 -16.27 20.96
CA PRO A 200 9.87 -16.97 19.87
C PRO A 200 10.52 -18.27 20.33
N ALA A 201 11.09 -18.29 21.56
CA ALA A 201 11.77 -19.45 22.12
C ALA A 201 10.81 -20.64 22.30
N LYS A 202 9.53 -20.38 22.62
CA LYS A 202 8.50 -21.42 22.71
C LYS A 202 7.71 -21.64 21.40
N GLY A 203 7.97 -20.84 20.38
CA GLY A 203 7.26 -20.83 19.11
C GLY A 203 5.82 -20.33 19.22
N TRP A 204 5.54 -19.41 20.14
CA TRP A 204 4.19 -18.87 20.34
C TRP A 204 3.99 -17.64 19.46
N ALA A 205 3.02 -17.71 18.54
CA ALA A 205 2.64 -16.58 17.73
C ALA A 205 1.94 -15.48 18.57
N ALA A 206 2.07 -14.23 18.15
CA ALA A 206 1.30 -13.12 18.68
C ALA A 206 -0.20 -13.33 18.41
N LYS A 207 -1.07 -12.76 19.27
CA LYS A 207 -2.53 -12.91 19.12
C LYS A 207 -3.03 -12.35 17.78
N ASN A 208 -2.42 -11.25 17.36
CA ASN A 208 -2.71 -10.50 16.15
C ASN A 208 -1.65 -10.71 15.05
N ALA A 209 -0.98 -11.86 15.01
CA ALA A 209 0.03 -12.13 13.99
C ALA A 209 -0.57 -12.03 12.57
N GLU A 210 -1.80 -12.51 12.38
CA GLU A 210 -2.52 -12.46 11.11
C GLU A 210 -2.82 -11.02 10.68
N GLU A 211 -3.42 -10.22 11.56
CA GLU A 211 -3.69 -8.79 11.34
C GLU A 211 -2.41 -8.00 11.00
N ARG A 212 -1.28 -8.33 11.66
CA ARG A 212 0.02 -7.69 11.38
C ARG A 212 0.53 -8.05 9.99
N VAL A 213 0.47 -9.32 9.61
CA VAL A 213 0.87 -9.76 8.26
C VAL A 213 -0.02 -9.11 7.20
N GLN A 214 -1.33 -9.09 7.41
CA GLN A 214 -2.28 -8.42 6.50
C GLN A 214 -1.96 -6.92 6.37
N TYR A 215 -1.67 -6.23 7.47
CA TYR A 215 -1.29 -4.81 7.44
C TYR A 215 0.01 -4.56 6.66
N ALA A 216 1.06 -5.36 6.90
CA ALA A 216 2.33 -5.24 6.18
C ALA A 216 2.17 -5.46 4.67
N VAL A 217 1.42 -6.50 4.29
CA VAL A 217 1.15 -6.80 2.88
C VAL A 217 0.32 -5.70 2.24
N ARG A 218 -0.73 -5.21 2.92
CA ARG A 218 -1.53 -4.07 2.43
C ARG A 218 -0.65 -2.84 2.20
N LEU A 219 0.27 -2.54 3.10
CA LEU A 219 1.18 -1.41 3.00
C LEU A 219 2.06 -1.52 1.73
N GLY A 220 2.67 -2.68 1.51
CA GLY A 220 3.49 -2.95 0.32
C GLY A 220 2.69 -2.85 -0.98
N LEU A 221 1.51 -3.47 -1.03
CA LEU A 221 0.61 -3.41 -2.19
C LEU A 221 0.15 -1.97 -2.46
N SER A 222 -0.16 -1.21 -1.42
CA SER A 222 -0.57 0.19 -1.54
C SER A 222 0.56 1.05 -2.11
N GLY A 223 1.80 0.88 -1.62
CA GLY A 223 2.97 1.59 -2.15
C GLY A 223 3.34 1.23 -3.58
N ARG A 224 3.03 0.00 -4.03
CA ARG A 224 3.31 -0.42 -5.40
C ARG A 224 2.23 -0.01 -6.40
N PHE A 225 0.97 -0.27 -6.10
CA PHE A 225 -0.11 -0.22 -7.09
C PHE A 225 -1.00 1.02 -7.01
N SER A 226 -0.91 1.79 -5.92
CA SER A 226 -1.59 3.08 -5.86
C SER A 226 -0.87 4.12 -6.72
N PRO A 227 -1.59 5.05 -7.37
CA PRO A 227 -3.02 5.34 -7.18
C PRO A 227 -4.00 4.61 -8.12
N GLN A 228 -3.53 3.91 -9.16
CA GLN A 228 -4.40 3.23 -10.13
C GLN A 228 -5.20 2.08 -9.52
N CYS A 229 -4.68 1.47 -8.46
CA CYS A 229 -5.43 0.51 -7.65
C CYS A 229 -5.83 1.09 -6.30
N ARG A 230 -7.00 0.67 -5.85
CA ARG A 230 -7.41 0.73 -4.45
C ARG A 230 -7.16 -0.64 -3.83
N ILE A 231 -6.39 -0.64 -2.75
CA ILE A 231 -6.13 -1.82 -1.93
C ILE A 231 -7.07 -1.76 -0.73
N LYS A 232 -8.13 -2.57 -0.76
CA LYS A 232 -9.11 -2.62 0.33
C LYS A 232 -8.78 -3.79 1.23
N ALA A 233 -8.87 -3.58 2.54
CA ALA A 233 -8.75 -4.66 3.50
C ALA A 233 -10.06 -4.89 4.24
N GLU A 234 -10.26 -6.13 4.69
CA GLU A 234 -11.29 -6.49 5.66
C GLU A 234 -12.71 -6.10 5.22
N GLN A 235 -13.03 -6.32 3.95
CA GLN A 235 -14.32 -5.93 3.39
C GLN A 235 -15.43 -6.90 3.84
N PRO A 236 -16.43 -6.43 4.61
CA PRO A 236 -17.50 -7.28 5.13
C PRO A 236 -18.52 -7.61 4.05
N ASP A 237 -19.10 -8.80 4.13
CA ASP A 237 -20.16 -9.27 3.25
C ASP A 237 -20.99 -10.36 3.92
N LYS A 238 -22.05 -10.80 3.24
CA LYS A 238 -23.00 -11.81 3.76
C LYS A 238 -22.33 -13.13 4.10
N ASP A 239 -21.35 -13.55 3.28
CA ASP A 239 -20.70 -14.87 3.37
C ASP A 239 -19.35 -14.82 4.11
N GLY A 240 -18.94 -13.64 4.58
CA GLY A 240 -17.70 -13.48 5.34
C GLY A 240 -16.99 -12.16 5.05
N ARG A 241 -15.71 -12.15 5.38
CA ARG A 241 -14.84 -10.98 5.23
C ARG A 241 -13.60 -11.39 4.45
N THR A 242 -13.32 -10.66 3.37
CA THR A 242 -12.11 -10.84 2.57
C THR A 242 -10.94 -10.12 3.23
N ASP A 243 -9.76 -10.73 3.24
CA ASP A 243 -8.58 -10.11 3.82
C ASP A 243 -8.11 -8.91 3.00
N ILE A 244 -7.79 -9.10 1.70
CA ILE A 244 -7.36 -8.02 0.80
C ILE A 244 -8.01 -8.13 -0.58
N GLU A 245 -8.50 -7.01 -1.10
CA GLU A 245 -8.97 -6.84 -2.48
C GLU A 245 -8.12 -5.80 -3.22
N ILE A 246 -7.83 -6.08 -4.50
CA ILE A 246 -7.14 -5.17 -5.41
C ILE A 246 -8.08 -4.81 -6.56
N ILE A 247 -8.51 -3.54 -6.60
CA ILE A 247 -9.46 -3.04 -7.59
C ILE A 247 -8.87 -1.80 -8.26
N GLY A 248 -8.81 -1.76 -9.59
CA GLY A 248 -8.22 -0.64 -10.32
C GLY A 248 -8.96 -0.26 -11.58
N ASP A 249 -8.47 0.76 -12.27
CA ASP A 249 -9.09 1.33 -13.48
C ASP A 249 -8.14 1.38 -14.69
N PHE A 250 -7.25 0.39 -14.81
CA PHE A 250 -6.38 0.24 -15.97
C PHE A 250 -7.17 0.01 -17.25
N ASP A 251 -6.92 0.85 -18.27
CA ASP A 251 -7.42 0.72 -19.64
C ASP A 251 -8.95 0.51 -19.78
N VAL A 252 -9.71 0.91 -18.77
CA VAL A 252 -11.17 0.84 -18.79
C VAL A 252 -11.77 2.23 -18.99
N ALA A 253 -12.95 2.26 -19.63
CA ALA A 253 -13.69 3.50 -19.83
C ALA A 253 -13.94 4.22 -18.48
N PRO A 254 -13.98 5.57 -18.45
CA PRO A 254 -14.26 6.31 -17.23
C PRO A 254 -15.46 5.76 -16.46
N GLY A 255 -15.28 5.48 -15.17
CA GLY A 255 -16.33 4.93 -14.30
C GLY A 255 -16.43 3.40 -14.29
N LYS A 256 -15.65 2.68 -15.10
CA LYS A 256 -15.48 1.23 -14.98
C LYS A 256 -14.28 0.89 -14.11
N GLN A 257 -14.34 -0.28 -13.48
CA GLN A 257 -13.27 -0.80 -12.61
C GLN A 257 -13.11 -2.29 -12.86
N THR A 258 -11.88 -2.76 -12.72
CA THR A 258 -11.52 -4.17 -12.77
C THR A 258 -11.22 -4.65 -11.35
N ASN A 259 -11.86 -5.75 -10.96
CA ASN A 259 -11.58 -6.48 -9.74
C ASN A 259 -10.41 -7.43 -10.03
N PHE A 260 -9.18 -6.95 -9.89
CA PHE A 260 -8.00 -7.69 -10.33
C PHE A 260 -7.74 -8.94 -9.49
N ALA A 261 -7.65 -8.79 -8.17
CA ALA A 261 -7.31 -9.91 -7.31
C ALA A 261 -7.98 -9.85 -5.94
N VAL A 262 -8.35 -11.02 -5.44
CA VAL A 262 -8.68 -11.24 -4.03
C VAL A 262 -7.61 -12.13 -3.39
N LEU A 263 -7.11 -11.72 -2.24
CA LEU A 263 -6.10 -12.42 -1.47
C LEU A 263 -6.73 -12.87 -0.16
N GLU A 264 -6.76 -14.17 0.07
CA GLU A 264 -7.05 -14.79 1.36
C GLU A 264 -5.73 -15.12 2.06
N MET A 265 -5.56 -14.73 3.32
CA MET A 265 -4.30 -14.80 4.03
C MET A 265 -4.41 -15.67 5.28
N LYS A 266 -3.51 -16.65 5.43
CA LYS A 266 -3.49 -17.55 6.59
C LYS A 266 -2.14 -17.53 7.27
N VAL A 267 -2.14 -17.34 8.59
CA VAL A 267 -0.92 -17.54 9.41
C VAL A 267 -0.92 -18.95 10.01
N LEU A 268 -0.08 -19.82 9.47
CA LEU A 268 0.02 -21.22 9.91
C LEU A 268 0.87 -21.30 11.17
N ARG A 269 0.31 -21.86 12.24
CA ARG A 269 0.95 -21.89 13.56
C ARG A 269 0.55 -23.12 14.34
N GLU A 270 1.52 -23.78 14.95
CA GLU A 270 1.27 -24.87 15.91
C GLU A 270 0.83 -24.33 17.27
N ARG A 271 1.30 -23.14 17.68
CA ARG A 271 0.94 -22.54 18.96
C ARG A 271 0.53 -21.09 18.78
N GLY A 272 -0.67 -20.78 19.26
CA GLY A 272 -1.14 -19.39 19.36
C GLY A 272 -0.56 -18.66 20.58
N SER A 273 -1.09 -17.48 20.87
CA SER A 273 -0.65 -16.62 21.97
C SER A 273 -0.88 -17.21 23.37
N THR A 274 -1.72 -18.24 23.49
CA THR A 274 -1.98 -18.98 24.73
C THR A 274 -1.05 -20.19 24.91
N GLY A 275 -0.26 -20.54 23.89
CA GLY A 275 0.62 -21.71 23.90
C GLY A 275 -0.09 -23.05 23.62
N VAL A 276 -1.41 -23.05 23.47
CA VAL A 276 -2.19 -24.26 23.13
C VAL A 276 -1.76 -24.79 21.76
N LEU A 277 -1.46 -26.08 21.71
CA LEU A 277 -1.03 -26.78 20.50
C LEU A 277 -2.21 -27.06 19.58
N ARG A 278 -2.08 -26.71 18.31
CA ARG A 278 -2.97 -27.11 17.21
C ARG A 278 -2.45 -28.39 16.58
N SER A 279 -3.35 -29.32 16.30
CA SER A 279 -2.99 -30.57 15.61
C SER A 279 -2.70 -30.31 14.12
N PRO A 280 -1.93 -31.20 13.45
CA PRO A 280 -1.73 -31.12 12.01
C PRO A 280 -3.05 -31.05 11.23
N ALA A 281 -4.03 -31.88 11.59
CA ALA A 281 -5.34 -31.87 10.94
C ALA A 281 -6.08 -30.52 11.07
N GLN A 282 -5.93 -29.81 12.20
CA GLN A 282 -6.50 -28.47 12.36
C GLN A 282 -5.80 -27.43 11.46
N ILE A 283 -4.50 -27.61 11.21
CA ILE A 283 -3.74 -26.74 10.32
C ILE A 283 -4.11 -27.03 8.87
N ASP A 284 -4.21 -28.30 8.48
CA ASP A 284 -4.63 -28.71 7.14
C ASP A 284 -6.04 -28.23 6.82
N GLN A 285 -6.97 -28.34 7.78
CA GLN A 285 -8.31 -27.77 7.64
C GLN A 285 -8.25 -26.25 7.47
N HIS A 286 -7.41 -25.54 8.23
CA HIS A 286 -7.29 -24.09 8.11
C HIS A 286 -6.77 -23.63 6.73
N VAL A 287 -5.91 -24.45 6.10
CA VAL A 287 -5.45 -24.24 4.72
C VAL A 287 -6.59 -24.50 3.72
N ARG A 288 -7.35 -25.58 3.91
CA ARG A 288 -8.52 -25.90 3.08
C ARG A 288 -9.60 -24.82 3.16
N ASP A 289 -9.93 -24.35 4.36
CA ASP A 289 -10.89 -23.27 4.57
C ASP A 289 -10.45 -22.00 3.79
N GLY A 290 -9.15 -21.68 3.82
CA GLY A 290 -8.61 -20.56 3.05
C GLY A 290 -8.74 -20.73 1.52
N LEU A 291 -8.59 -21.95 1.01
CA LEU A 291 -8.82 -22.23 -0.42
C LEU A 291 -10.29 -22.00 -0.79
N GLU A 292 -11.22 -22.53 0.00
CA GLU A 292 -12.66 -22.39 -0.22
C GLU A 292 -13.10 -20.92 -0.16
N GLN A 293 -12.56 -20.16 0.80
CA GLN A 293 -12.80 -18.72 0.93
C GLN A 293 -12.27 -17.94 -0.28
N ALA A 294 -11.01 -18.16 -0.68
CA ALA A 294 -10.43 -17.49 -1.85
C ALA A 294 -11.24 -17.74 -3.13
N SER A 295 -11.70 -18.97 -3.35
CA SER A 295 -12.54 -19.33 -4.49
C SER A 295 -13.89 -18.62 -4.44
N THR A 296 -14.60 -18.74 -3.31
CA THR A 296 -15.94 -18.19 -3.12
C THR A 296 -15.95 -16.68 -3.33
N TYR A 297 -15.03 -15.97 -2.65
CA TYR A 297 -14.93 -14.53 -2.80
C TYR A 297 -14.55 -14.09 -4.21
N GLY A 298 -13.71 -14.86 -4.90
CA GLY A 298 -13.33 -14.58 -6.27
C GLY A 298 -14.50 -14.69 -7.24
N ASP A 299 -15.35 -15.70 -7.07
CA ASP A 299 -16.51 -15.94 -7.94
C ASP A 299 -17.62 -14.92 -7.67
N ASP A 300 -18.00 -14.74 -6.40
CA ASP A 300 -19.11 -13.88 -5.98
C ASP A 300 -18.88 -12.41 -6.32
N ARG A 301 -17.62 -11.97 -6.29
CA ARG A 301 -17.24 -10.58 -6.56
C ARG A 301 -16.55 -10.39 -7.91
N HIS A 302 -16.51 -11.44 -8.74
CA HIS A 302 -15.94 -11.41 -10.09
C HIS A 302 -14.48 -10.91 -10.13
N PHE A 303 -13.65 -11.41 -9.22
CA PHE A 303 -12.21 -11.15 -9.30
C PHE A 303 -11.58 -12.00 -10.41
N GLU A 304 -10.67 -11.39 -11.17
CA GLU A 304 -9.89 -12.08 -12.19
C GLU A 304 -8.99 -13.15 -11.56
N GLU A 305 -8.29 -12.77 -10.48
CA GLU A 305 -7.31 -13.60 -9.79
C GLU A 305 -7.72 -13.93 -8.35
N ARG A 306 -7.44 -15.16 -7.92
CA ARG A 306 -7.69 -15.67 -6.56
C ARG A 306 -6.39 -16.17 -5.97
N MET A 307 -6.02 -15.71 -4.78
CA MET A 307 -4.76 -16.11 -4.15
C MET A 307 -4.99 -16.59 -2.72
N LEU A 308 -4.41 -17.75 -2.37
CA LEU A 308 -4.24 -18.18 -0.98
C LEU A 308 -2.79 -17.94 -0.56
N CYS A 309 -2.61 -17.01 0.37
CA CYS A 309 -1.33 -16.55 0.86
C CYS A 309 -1.06 -17.09 2.27
N CYS A 310 -0.24 -18.14 2.39
CA CYS A 310 0.11 -18.73 3.68
C CYS A 310 1.44 -18.19 4.22
N PHE A 311 1.43 -17.75 5.48
CA PHE A 311 2.60 -17.30 6.23
C PHE A 311 2.87 -18.30 7.35
N ASP A 312 3.93 -19.09 7.20
CA ASP A 312 4.15 -20.29 8.00
C ASP A 312 5.10 -20.05 9.17
N MET A 313 4.56 -20.10 10.38
CA MET A 313 5.26 -19.93 11.65
C MET A 313 5.52 -21.28 12.36
N ARG A 314 5.34 -22.41 11.68
CA ARG A 314 5.62 -23.73 12.26
C ARG A 314 7.13 -23.91 12.48
N PRO A 315 7.56 -24.90 13.29
CA PRO A 315 8.97 -25.07 13.64
C PRO A 315 9.87 -25.45 12.47
N THR A 316 9.31 -26.07 11.43
CA THR A 316 10.06 -26.65 10.32
C THR A 316 9.53 -26.10 9.00
N ASN A 317 10.44 -25.58 8.18
CA ASN A 317 10.12 -25.22 6.79
C ASN A 317 10.03 -26.47 5.93
N THR A 318 8.82 -27.00 5.75
CA THR A 318 8.56 -28.17 4.91
C THR A 318 8.39 -27.83 3.42
N GLY A 319 8.37 -26.54 3.08
CA GLY A 319 8.15 -26.04 1.72
C GLY A 319 6.71 -26.17 1.22
N ALA A 320 6.40 -25.39 0.17
CA ALA A 320 5.06 -25.26 -0.39
C ALA A 320 4.45 -26.59 -0.85
N ALA A 321 5.25 -27.48 -1.44
CA ALA A 321 4.79 -28.77 -1.92
C ALA A 321 4.20 -29.64 -0.80
N ALA A 322 4.80 -29.62 0.40
CA ALA A 322 4.28 -30.36 1.55
C ALA A 322 3.09 -29.66 2.20
N VAL A 323 3.12 -28.33 2.33
CA VAL A 323 2.03 -27.55 2.94
C VAL A 323 0.73 -27.69 2.15
N PHE A 324 0.83 -27.67 0.81
CA PHE A 324 -0.32 -27.67 -0.07
C PHE A 324 -0.68 -29.03 -0.66
N ALA A 325 0.01 -30.10 -0.26
CA ALA A 325 -0.15 -31.44 -0.85
C ALA A 325 -1.61 -31.90 -0.91
N ALA A 326 -2.39 -31.62 0.14
CA ALA A 326 -3.78 -32.07 0.27
C ALA A 326 -4.80 -31.22 -0.51
N ILE A 327 -4.41 -30.05 -1.02
CA ILE A 327 -5.32 -29.10 -1.68
C ILE A 327 -4.87 -28.69 -3.08
N LYS A 328 -3.74 -29.22 -3.57
CA LYS A 328 -3.12 -28.80 -4.82
C LYS A 328 -4.04 -28.97 -6.03
N ASP A 329 -4.63 -30.15 -6.18
CA ASP A 329 -5.50 -30.47 -7.33
C ASP A 329 -6.82 -29.67 -7.28
N ASP A 330 -7.35 -29.46 -6.07
CA ASP A 330 -8.53 -28.61 -5.85
C ASP A 330 -8.20 -27.15 -6.23
N ALA A 331 -7.04 -26.64 -5.83
CA ALA A 331 -6.62 -25.27 -6.15
C ALA A 331 -6.39 -25.06 -7.66
N GLU A 332 -5.85 -26.05 -8.38
CA GLU A 332 -5.74 -26.00 -9.84
C GLU A 332 -7.12 -25.94 -10.51
N THR A 333 -8.07 -26.74 -10.00
CA THR A 333 -9.46 -26.76 -10.49
C THR A 333 -10.18 -25.44 -10.24
N LEU A 334 -10.01 -24.87 -9.04
CA LEU A 334 -10.62 -23.61 -8.61
C LEU A 334 -9.84 -22.37 -9.08
N LYS A 335 -8.71 -22.57 -9.79
CA LYS A 335 -7.81 -21.50 -10.27
C LYS A 335 -7.36 -20.56 -9.15
N VAL A 336 -6.98 -21.11 -8.01
CA VAL A 336 -6.45 -20.38 -6.86
C VAL A 336 -4.93 -20.49 -6.82
N HIS A 337 -4.23 -19.36 -6.86
CA HIS A 337 -2.78 -19.30 -6.73
C HIS A 337 -2.36 -19.58 -5.30
N LEU A 338 -1.57 -20.64 -5.09
CA LEU A 338 -1.06 -21.02 -3.77
C LEU A 338 0.33 -20.41 -3.52
N CYS A 339 0.45 -19.61 -2.46
CA CYS A 339 1.68 -18.92 -2.10
C CYS A 339 2.08 -19.21 -0.65
N LEU A 340 3.38 -19.43 -0.41
CA LEU A 340 3.93 -19.74 0.92
C LEU A 340 5.14 -18.86 1.25
N TRP A 341 5.13 -18.26 2.43
CA TRP A 341 6.26 -17.56 3.04
C TRP A 341 6.56 -18.12 4.42
N TYR A 342 7.77 -18.63 4.65
CA TYR A 342 8.14 -19.23 5.94
C TYR A 342 8.77 -18.20 6.89
N LEU A 343 8.18 -18.02 8.07
CA LEU A 343 8.57 -17.02 9.05
C LEU A 343 9.49 -17.66 10.11
N TYR A 344 10.74 -17.18 10.18
CA TYR A 344 11.72 -17.71 11.14
C TYR A 344 11.50 -17.16 12.55
N ARG A 345 11.82 -17.97 13.56
CA ARG A 345 11.75 -17.60 14.98
C ARG A 345 12.95 -16.79 15.46
N ALA A 346 14.04 -16.82 14.72
CA ALA A 346 15.27 -16.10 15.00
C ALA A 346 16.06 -15.92 13.70
N SER A 347 16.85 -14.86 13.60
CA SER A 347 17.73 -14.67 12.44
C SER A 347 18.78 -15.78 12.32
N ASP A 348 19.16 -16.41 13.43
CA ASP A 348 20.08 -17.56 13.45
C ASP A 348 19.52 -18.76 12.69
N ASP A 349 18.22 -19.05 12.84
CA ASP A 349 17.57 -20.15 12.16
C ASP A 349 17.51 -19.91 10.65
N TYR A 350 17.27 -18.66 10.26
CA TYR A 350 17.35 -18.24 8.87
C TYR A 350 18.77 -18.42 8.30
N ARG A 351 19.79 -17.93 9.00
CA ARG A 351 21.19 -18.07 8.56
C ARG A 351 21.59 -19.54 8.38
N LYS A 352 21.17 -20.42 9.31
CA LYS A 352 21.40 -21.87 9.20
C LYS A 352 20.69 -22.47 7.98
N ALA A 353 19.44 -22.07 7.73
CA ALA A 353 18.69 -22.53 6.56
C ALA A 353 19.35 -22.09 5.24
N GLN A 354 19.85 -20.85 5.15
CA GLN A 354 20.60 -20.39 3.97
C GLN A 354 21.87 -21.20 3.72
N VAL A 355 22.63 -21.48 4.78
CA VAL A 355 23.85 -22.30 4.67
C VAL A 355 23.51 -23.72 4.23
N ALA A 356 22.49 -24.34 4.83
CA ALA A 356 22.03 -25.68 4.44
C ALA A 356 21.56 -25.73 2.97
N GLY A 357 20.84 -24.71 2.50
CA GLY A 357 20.43 -24.59 1.09
C GLY A 357 21.62 -24.51 0.13
N LYS A 358 22.66 -23.75 0.46
CA LYS A 358 23.90 -23.67 -0.34
C LYS A 358 24.68 -24.99 -0.37
N LEU A 359 24.63 -25.76 0.71
CA LEU A 359 25.32 -27.05 0.83
C LEU A 359 24.57 -28.19 0.14
N THR A 360 23.26 -28.07 -0.06
CA THR A 360 22.40 -29.08 -0.69
C THR A 360 22.09 -28.78 -2.16
N GLY A 361 22.26 -27.53 -2.59
CA GLY A 361 22.12 -27.07 -3.98
C GLY A 361 23.45 -26.85 -4.72
N GLY A 362 24.53 -27.54 -4.31
CA GLY A 362 25.84 -27.55 -4.97
C GLY A 362 26.09 -28.82 -5.76
#